data_AF-A0A4Q6BY01-F1
#
_entry.id   AF-A0A4Q6BY01-F1
#
_cell.length_a   1.000
_cell.length_b   1.000
_cell.length_c   1.000
_cell.angle_alpha   90.00
_cell.angle_beta   90.00
_cell.angle_gamma   90.00
#
_symmetry.space_group_name_H-M   'P 1'
#
loop_
_entity.id
_entity.type
_entity.pdbx_description
1 polymer ?
#
loop_
_entity_poly.entity_id
_entity_poly.type
_entity_poly.pdbx_seq_one_letter_code
_entity_poly.pdbx_strand_id
1 'polypeptide(L)'
;MIQPVLPTRKDERWKYTNLNSLLSGAWEPAEALDSESLPARTRFKSFEGEKSAEIVILNGKFVPEWSTITLEGLSIKSSPVTKIAAVNAQTNLPAQETWSASYAHELVHIEIKPSAIIKKPIVITTYSFGSESLATLSIAAPRVEIKVGKLAEVAFVEFAAGEGRTLALPSTSISVANGARVSHARINLAQDEASQVGYTKIDLTRDSFCETYQFSLTGQVIREDLDVRLMEPG
;
A
#
# COMPACT_ATOMS: atom_id res chain seq x y z
N MET A 1 5.30 -12.53 19.82
CA MET A 1 5.11 -11.50 18.78
C MET A 1 5.62 -10.19 19.37
N ILE A 2 6.67 -9.57 18.82
CA ILE A 2 7.12 -8.25 19.30
C ILE A 2 6.17 -7.24 18.67
N GLN A 3 5.39 -6.54 19.48
CA GLN A 3 4.53 -5.46 18.99
C GLN A 3 5.40 -4.21 18.79
N PRO A 4 5.26 -3.49 17.66
CA PRO A 4 6.01 -2.26 17.45
C PRO A 4 5.58 -1.21 18.47
N VAL A 5 6.50 -0.30 18.84
CA VAL A 5 6.13 0.87 19.63
C VAL A 5 5.20 1.73 18.77
N LEU A 6 4.01 1.98 19.29
CA LEU A 6 3.03 2.83 18.66
C LEU A 6 3.29 4.29 19.06
N PRO A 7 3.24 5.29 18.15
CA PRO A 7 3.39 6.67 18.49
C PRO A 7 2.18 7.11 19.27
N THR A 8 2.45 8.10 20.10
CA THR A 8 1.51 8.72 21.00
C THR A 8 1.40 10.18 20.65
N ARG A 9 0.45 10.88 21.25
CA ARG A 9 0.35 12.35 21.11
C ARG A 9 1.57 13.11 21.66
N LYS A 10 2.47 12.45 22.39
CA LYS A 10 3.74 13.03 22.84
C LYS A 10 4.76 13.09 21.71
N ASP A 11 4.62 12.24 20.69
CA ASP A 11 5.44 12.30 19.49
C ASP A 11 4.98 13.50 18.64
N GLU A 12 5.89 14.41 18.34
CA GLU A 12 5.58 15.69 17.69
C GLU A 12 4.81 15.50 16.38
N ARG A 13 5.22 14.51 15.57
CA ARG A 13 4.58 14.15 14.28
C ARG A 13 3.15 13.61 14.43
N TRP A 14 2.73 13.22 15.63
CA TRP A 14 1.47 12.56 15.95
C TRP A 14 0.57 13.37 16.89
N LYS A 15 0.98 14.58 17.28
CA LYS A 15 0.22 15.46 18.18
C LYS A 15 -1.24 15.65 17.78
N TYR A 16 -1.51 15.71 16.48
CA TYR A 16 -2.82 15.96 15.88
C TYR A 16 -3.51 14.72 15.30
N THR A 17 -2.84 13.57 15.25
CA THR A 17 -3.41 12.30 14.79
C THR A 17 -3.52 11.35 15.98
N ASN A 18 -4.66 11.39 16.66
CA ASN A 18 -4.87 10.58 17.86
C ASN A 18 -5.31 9.16 17.51
N LEU A 19 -4.39 8.19 17.60
CA LEU A 19 -4.69 6.78 17.40
C LEU A 19 -5.15 6.06 18.68
N ASN A 20 -5.13 6.72 19.83
CA ASN A 20 -5.47 6.08 21.10
C ASN A 20 -6.90 5.55 21.12
N SER A 21 -7.86 6.27 20.54
CA SER A 21 -9.27 5.84 20.49
C SER A 21 -9.47 4.64 19.56
N LEU A 22 -8.65 4.51 18.52
CA LEU A 22 -8.68 3.38 17.61
C LEU A 22 -8.06 2.14 18.27
N LEU A 23 -6.96 2.33 19.00
CA LEU A 23 -6.12 1.26 19.55
C LEU A 23 -6.39 0.96 21.04
N SER A 24 -7.40 1.57 21.68
CA SER A 24 -7.73 1.35 23.09
C SER A 24 -8.44 0.02 23.36
N GLY A 25 -9.00 -0.61 22.32
CA GLY A 25 -9.69 -1.90 22.41
C GLY A 25 -8.80 -3.09 22.06
N ALA A 26 -9.39 -4.29 22.00
CA ALA A 26 -8.72 -5.46 21.45
C ALA A 26 -8.43 -5.24 19.95
N TRP A 27 -7.24 -5.64 19.53
CA TRP A 27 -6.84 -5.59 18.13
C TRP A 27 -5.96 -6.79 17.79
N GLU A 28 -6.01 -7.21 16.54
CA GLU A 28 -5.27 -8.34 16.03
C GLU A 28 -4.82 -8.11 14.59
N PRO A 29 -3.72 -8.75 14.15
CA PRO A 29 -3.39 -8.80 12.72
C PRO A 29 -4.55 -9.44 11.96
N ALA A 30 -4.98 -8.80 10.86
CA ALA A 30 -6.01 -9.35 10.00
C ALA A 30 -5.54 -10.69 9.40
N GLU A 31 -6.44 -11.66 9.30
CA GLU A 31 -6.13 -12.92 8.63
C GLU A 31 -5.84 -12.68 7.14
N ALA A 32 -4.91 -13.46 6.60
CA ALA A 32 -4.64 -13.44 5.17
C ALA A 32 -5.84 -14.05 4.44
N LEU A 33 -6.37 -13.36 3.43
CA LEU A 33 -7.54 -13.78 2.68
C LEU A 33 -7.16 -14.26 1.28
N ASP A 34 -7.87 -15.27 0.81
CA ASP A 34 -7.77 -15.82 -0.53
C ASP A 34 -8.99 -15.46 -1.38
N SER A 35 -8.92 -15.77 -2.68
CA SER A 35 -9.99 -15.49 -3.64
C SER A 35 -11.32 -16.16 -3.32
N GLU A 36 -11.33 -17.24 -2.51
CA GLU A 36 -12.51 -17.95 -2.05
C GLU A 36 -13.08 -17.39 -0.73
N SER A 37 -12.29 -16.64 0.02
CA SER A 37 -12.65 -16.14 1.36
C SER A 37 -13.70 -15.03 1.32
N LEU A 38 -13.96 -14.45 0.15
CA LEU A 38 -14.91 -13.37 -0.04
C LEU A 38 -15.88 -13.71 -1.17
N PRO A 39 -17.19 -13.43 -1.01
CA PRO A 39 -18.12 -13.51 -2.12
C PRO A 39 -17.63 -12.64 -3.28
N ALA A 40 -17.64 -13.16 -4.51
CA ALA A 40 -17.22 -12.40 -5.70
C ALA A 40 -17.96 -11.06 -5.91
N ARG A 41 -19.12 -10.89 -5.25
CA ARG A 41 -19.93 -9.65 -5.22
C ARG A 41 -19.34 -8.55 -4.35
N THR A 42 -18.42 -8.86 -3.44
CA THR A 42 -17.71 -7.90 -2.57
C THR A 42 -16.56 -7.20 -3.30
N ARG A 43 -16.32 -7.53 -4.59
CA ARG A 43 -15.36 -6.80 -5.42
C ARG A 43 -15.86 -5.39 -5.66
N PHE A 44 -15.25 -4.42 -4.98
CA PHE A 44 -15.45 -3.02 -5.27
C PHE A 44 -14.90 -2.72 -6.66
N LYS A 45 -15.75 -2.33 -7.61
CA LYS A 45 -15.28 -1.85 -8.91
C LYS A 45 -14.78 -0.43 -8.74
N SER A 46 -13.54 -0.28 -8.26
CA SER A 46 -12.91 1.03 -8.04
C SER A 46 -12.53 1.74 -9.34
N PHE A 47 -12.34 0.99 -10.43
CA PHE A 47 -11.88 1.55 -11.71
C PHE A 47 -12.72 1.04 -12.88
N GLU A 48 -13.41 1.95 -13.54
CA GLU A 48 -14.26 1.69 -14.72
C GLU A 48 -13.59 2.08 -16.05
N GLY A 49 -12.34 2.55 -16.02
CA GLY A 49 -11.57 2.93 -17.21
C GLY A 49 -10.80 1.78 -17.86
N GLU A 50 -10.15 2.09 -18.98
CA GLU A 50 -9.21 1.15 -19.60
C GLU A 50 -7.91 1.05 -18.78
N LYS A 51 -7.49 -0.17 -18.46
CA LYS A 51 -6.27 -0.47 -17.70
C LYS A 51 -5.39 -1.47 -18.43
N SER A 52 -4.09 -1.39 -18.23
CA SER A 52 -3.11 -2.34 -18.79
C SER A 52 -2.93 -3.59 -17.92
N ALA A 53 -3.13 -3.45 -16.61
CA ALA A 53 -3.12 -4.55 -15.66
C ALA A 53 -3.95 -4.18 -14.42
N GLU A 54 -4.38 -5.20 -13.69
CA GLU A 54 -5.03 -5.07 -12.38
C GLU A 54 -4.37 -6.02 -11.40
N ILE A 55 -3.98 -5.49 -10.25
CA ILE A 55 -3.29 -6.21 -9.18
C ILE A 55 -4.17 -6.11 -7.95
N VAL A 56 -4.58 -7.24 -7.40
CA VAL A 56 -5.48 -7.28 -6.24
C VAL A 56 -4.77 -7.89 -5.04
N ILE A 57 -4.89 -7.20 -3.91
CA ILE A 57 -4.27 -7.56 -2.64
C ILE A 57 -5.36 -7.56 -1.56
N LEU A 58 -5.54 -8.68 -0.87
CA LEU A 58 -6.53 -8.84 0.21
C LEU A 58 -5.81 -8.99 1.55
N ASN A 59 -6.10 -8.10 2.50
CA ASN A 59 -5.45 -8.04 3.81
C ASN A 59 -3.91 -8.05 3.77
N GLY A 60 -3.30 -7.67 2.64
CA GLY A 60 -1.85 -7.70 2.43
C GLY A 60 -1.29 -9.00 1.83
N LYS A 61 -2.14 -9.90 1.35
CA LYS A 61 -1.77 -11.07 0.51
C LYS A 61 -2.12 -10.81 -0.95
N PHE A 62 -1.21 -11.09 -1.87
CA PHE A 62 -1.48 -10.97 -3.31
C PHE A 62 -2.43 -12.08 -3.78
N VAL A 63 -3.44 -11.72 -4.59
CA VAL A 63 -4.46 -12.66 -5.07
C VAL A 63 -4.43 -12.76 -6.60
N PRO A 64 -3.73 -13.76 -7.16
CA PRO A 64 -3.59 -13.93 -8.61
C PRO A 64 -4.91 -14.12 -9.34
N GLU A 65 -5.88 -14.84 -8.75
CA GLU A 65 -7.15 -15.19 -9.40
C GLU A 65 -8.06 -13.96 -9.60
N TRP A 66 -7.78 -12.88 -8.87
CA TRP A 66 -8.49 -11.61 -8.97
C TRP A 66 -7.68 -10.56 -9.75
N SER A 67 -6.45 -10.90 -10.13
CA SER A 67 -5.51 -10.02 -10.83
C SER A 67 -5.47 -10.34 -12.32
N THR A 68 -5.24 -9.32 -13.15
CA THR A 68 -5.05 -9.47 -14.60
C THR A 68 -3.69 -8.93 -14.99
N ILE A 69 -2.78 -9.84 -15.37
CA ILE A 69 -1.37 -9.53 -15.64
C ILE A 69 -0.99 -10.10 -17.01
N THR A 70 -1.45 -9.44 -18.08
CA THR A 70 -1.16 -9.85 -19.47
C THR A 70 -0.21 -8.88 -20.19
N LEU A 71 0.39 -7.96 -19.45
CA LEU A 71 1.20 -6.87 -19.99
C LEU A 71 2.67 -7.30 -20.18
N GLU A 72 3.16 -7.24 -21.40
CA GLU A 72 4.58 -7.41 -21.68
C GLU A 72 5.40 -6.29 -21.00
N GLY A 73 6.50 -6.66 -20.35
CA GLY A 73 7.36 -5.70 -19.67
C GLY A 73 6.96 -5.40 -18.22
N LEU A 74 5.87 -5.98 -17.73
CA LEU A 74 5.50 -6.01 -16.33
C LEU A 74 5.83 -7.38 -15.72
N SER A 75 6.43 -7.39 -14.53
CA SER A 75 6.55 -8.61 -13.73
C SER A 75 6.08 -8.36 -12.31
N ILE A 76 5.40 -9.36 -11.73
CA ILE A 76 4.85 -9.30 -10.38
C ILE A 76 5.28 -10.55 -9.63
N LYS A 77 5.78 -10.37 -8.41
CA LYS A 77 6.14 -11.45 -7.49
C LYS A 77 5.69 -11.06 -6.09
N SER A 78 5.09 -11.97 -5.33
CA SER A 78 4.91 -11.77 -3.89
C SER A 78 5.90 -12.62 -3.11
N SER A 79 6.36 -12.10 -1.98
CA SER A 79 7.23 -12.83 -1.06
C SER A 79 6.75 -12.67 0.38
N PRO A 80 6.82 -13.72 1.22
CA PRO A 80 6.38 -13.62 2.61
C PRO A 80 7.30 -12.70 3.41
N VAL A 81 6.72 -11.83 4.23
CA VAL A 81 7.49 -10.94 5.12
C VAL A 81 7.90 -11.73 6.36
N THR A 82 9.19 -12.03 6.48
CA THR A 82 9.71 -12.67 7.69
C THR A 82 9.82 -11.64 8.84
N LYS A 83 9.05 -11.87 9.91
CA LYS A 83 8.94 -10.95 11.07
C LYS A 83 10.28 -10.61 11.73
N ILE A 84 11.30 -11.46 11.60
CA ILE A 84 12.64 -11.25 12.18
C ILE A 84 13.49 -10.26 11.35
N ALA A 85 13.37 -10.29 10.02
CA ALA A 85 14.06 -9.33 9.15
C ALA A 85 13.44 -7.93 9.27
N ALA A 86 12.13 -7.85 9.46
CA ALA A 86 11.41 -6.61 9.71
C ALA A 86 11.85 -5.89 10.99
N VAL A 87 12.30 -6.62 12.03
CA VAL A 87 12.74 -6.07 13.33
C VAL A 87 14.19 -5.57 13.32
N ASN A 88 15.10 -6.29 12.67
CA ASN A 88 16.52 -5.93 12.70
C ASN A 88 16.91 -4.77 11.76
N ALA A 89 16.05 -4.37 10.82
CA ALA A 89 16.27 -3.24 9.91
C ALA A 89 15.81 -1.87 10.48
N GLN A 90 15.31 -1.83 11.72
CA GLN A 90 14.44 -0.75 12.24
C GLN A 90 15.14 0.48 12.80
N THR A 91 16.47 0.55 12.77
CA THR A 91 17.16 1.77 13.18
C THR A 91 17.07 2.77 12.03
N ASN A 92 16.12 3.71 12.09
CA ASN A 92 15.90 4.88 11.21
C ASN A 92 14.76 4.83 10.18
N LEU A 93 13.89 3.82 10.18
CA LEU A 93 12.67 3.89 9.35
C LEU A 93 11.60 4.78 10.00
N PRO A 94 10.75 5.46 9.22
CA PRO A 94 9.55 6.10 9.74
C PRO A 94 8.67 5.10 10.51
N ALA A 95 7.94 5.59 11.50
CA ALA A 95 7.08 4.76 12.34
C ALA A 95 6.08 3.94 11.51
N GLN A 96 5.51 4.54 10.46
CA GLN A 96 4.54 3.91 9.57
C GLN A 96 5.12 2.73 8.78
N GLU A 97 6.35 2.84 8.26
CA GLU A 97 7.01 1.72 7.56
C GLU A 97 7.30 0.57 8.54
N THR A 98 7.69 0.89 9.77
CA THR A 98 7.98 -0.08 10.84
C THR A 98 6.72 -0.83 11.26
N TRP A 99 5.62 -0.11 11.39
CA TRP A 99 4.30 -0.66 11.68
C TRP A 99 3.83 -1.59 10.59
N SER A 100 3.77 -1.09 9.35
CA SER A 100 3.36 -1.89 8.20
C SER A 100 4.21 -3.16 8.10
N ALA A 101 5.54 -3.09 8.33
CA ALA A 101 6.42 -4.26 8.34
C ALA A 101 6.08 -5.30 9.40
N SER A 102 5.58 -4.87 10.57
CA SER A 102 5.29 -5.75 11.71
C SER A 102 4.02 -6.59 11.50
N TYR A 103 3.10 -6.09 10.67
CA TYR A 103 1.78 -6.70 10.42
C TYR A 103 1.64 -7.29 9.01
N ALA A 104 2.58 -7.05 8.10
CA ALA A 104 2.49 -7.51 6.72
C ALA A 104 2.58 -9.04 6.60
N HIS A 105 1.76 -9.61 5.71
CA HIS A 105 1.86 -11.00 5.30
C HIS A 105 2.87 -11.17 4.17
N GLU A 106 2.72 -10.37 3.11
CA GLU A 106 3.55 -10.42 1.92
C GLU A 106 4.06 -9.03 1.50
N LEU A 107 5.16 -9.03 0.76
CA LEU A 107 5.64 -7.90 -0.02
C LEU A 107 5.38 -8.19 -1.49
N VAL A 108 4.57 -7.36 -2.14
CA VAL A 108 4.28 -7.46 -3.57
C VAL A 108 5.28 -6.61 -4.34
N HIS A 109 6.16 -7.27 -5.09
CA HIS A 109 7.12 -6.65 -5.97
C HIS A 109 6.53 -6.50 -7.37
N ILE A 110 6.55 -5.28 -7.88
CA ILE A 110 6.10 -4.89 -9.22
C ILE A 110 7.31 -4.30 -9.94
N GLU A 111 7.65 -4.85 -11.10
CA GLU A 111 8.80 -4.37 -11.89
C GLU A 111 8.38 -4.07 -13.32
N ILE A 112 8.72 -2.86 -13.77
CA ILE A 112 8.58 -2.40 -15.15
C ILE A 112 9.94 -2.46 -15.83
N LYS A 113 10.01 -3.19 -16.95
CA LYS A 113 11.26 -3.32 -17.72
C LYS A 113 11.74 -1.96 -18.25
N PRO A 114 13.08 -1.79 -18.43
CA PRO A 114 13.62 -0.62 -19.10
C PRO A 114 12.98 -0.38 -20.47
N SER A 115 12.78 0.90 -20.80
CA SER A 115 12.20 1.39 -22.06
C SER A 115 10.78 0.91 -22.37
N ALA A 116 10.08 0.28 -21.40
CA ALA A 116 8.68 -0.09 -21.58
C ALA A 116 7.79 1.15 -21.55
N ILE A 117 6.92 1.30 -22.55
CA ILE A 117 5.93 2.38 -22.62
C ILE A 117 4.54 1.78 -22.41
N ILE A 118 3.98 2.02 -21.23
CA ILE A 118 2.69 1.47 -20.80
C ILE A 118 1.64 2.57 -20.91
N LYS A 119 0.82 2.50 -21.97
CA LYS A 119 -0.11 3.57 -22.35
C LYS A 119 -1.34 3.73 -21.44
N LYS A 120 -1.70 2.68 -20.69
CA LYS A 120 -2.87 2.66 -19.80
C LYS A 120 -2.40 2.37 -18.37
N PRO A 121 -3.09 2.87 -17.34
CA PRO A 121 -2.62 2.67 -15.97
C PRO A 121 -2.57 1.19 -15.58
N ILE A 122 -1.62 0.86 -14.72
CA ILE A 122 -1.64 -0.34 -13.89
C ILE A 122 -2.44 0.00 -12.63
N VAL A 123 -3.52 -0.72 -12.40
CA VAL A 123 -4.39 -0.53 -11.24
C VAL A 123 -3.96 -1.47 -10.13
N ILE A 124 -3.75 -0.95 -8.93
CA ILE A 124 -3.42 -1.72 -7.74
C ILE A 124 -4.55 -1.50 -6.74
N THR A 125 -5.31 -2.54 -6.43
CA THR A 125 -6.42 -2.45 -5.49
C THR A 125 -6.09 -3.26 -4.24
N THR A 126 -5.99 -2.56 -3.12
CA THR A 126 -5.83 -3.15 -1.80
C THR A 126 -7.16 -3.13 -1.08
N TYR A 127 -7.56 -4.28 -0.54
CA TYR A 127 -8.73 -4.41 0.30
C TYR A 127 -8.31 -4.83 1.71
N SER A 128 -8.77 -4.08 2.70
CA SER A 128 -8.58 -4.37 4.10
C SER A 128 -9.94 -4.66 4.75
N PHE A 129 -10.15 -5.91 5.15
CA PHE A 129 -11.39 -6.38 5.77
C PHE A 129 -11.20 -6.61 7.26
N GLY A 130 -12.18 -6.13 8.02
CA GLY A 130 -12.30 -6.38 9.45
C GLY A 130 -12.89 -7.75 9.70
N SER A 131 -12.73 -8.25 10.92
CA SER A 131 -13.55 -9.38 11.36
C SER A 131 -15.04 -9.00 11.30
N GLU A 132 -15.92 -10.00 11.17
CA GLU A 132 -17.38 -9.79 11.24
C GLU A 132 -17.81 -9.19 12.59
N SER A 133 -16.98 -9.31 13.64
CA SER A 133 -17.21 -8.71 14.94
C SER A 133 -16.62 -7.30 15.02
N LEU A 134 -17.45 -6.30 15.32
CA LEU A 134 -17.01 -4.93 15.61
C LEU A 134 -16.27 -4.79 16.96
N ALA A 135 -16.16 -5.87 17.74
CA ALA A 135 -15.50 -5.85 19.05
C ALA A 135 -13.97 -5.81 18.95
N THR A 136 -13.40 -6.29 17.84
CA THR A 136 -11.95 -6.37 17.61
C THR A 136 -11.57 -5.54 16.39
N LEU A 137 -10.53 -4.73 16.51
CA LEU A 137 -9.94 -4.03 15.37
C LEU A 137 -8.98 -4.95 14.63
N SER A 138 -9.21 -5.17 13.33
CA SER A 138 -8.28 -5.93 12.49
C SER A 138 -7.25 -4.99 11.83
N ILE A 139 -5.97 -5.33 11.92
CA ILE A 139 -4.87 -4.57 11.33
C ILE A 139 -4.39 -5.27 10.06
N ALA A 140 -4.61 -4.65 8.90
CA ALA A 140 -4.13 -5.14 7.61
C ALA A 140 -2.98 -4.26 7.11
N ALA A 141 -1.90 -4.86 6.63
CA ALA A 141 -0.72 -4.12 6.18
C ALA A 141 -0.29 -4.52 4.77
N PRO A 142 -0.99 -4.02 3.73
CA PRO A 142 -0.58 -4.26 2.36
C PRO A 142 0.72 -3.53 2.05
N ARG A 143 1.71 -4.25 1.51
CA ARG A 143 3.01 -3.71 1.14
C ARG A 143 3.31 -3.93 -0.32
N VAL A 144 3.69 -2.84 -1.01
CA VAL A 144 4.00 -2.85 -2.44
C VAL A 144 5.37 -2.20 -2.66
N GLU A 145 6.24 -2.87 -3.41
CA GLU A 145 7.48 -2.30 -3.92
C GLU A 145 7.39 -2.23 -5.44
N ILE A 146 7.51 -1.02 -6.00
CA ILE A 146 7.47 -0.75 -7.43
C ILE A 146 8.86 -0.34 -7.90
N LYS A 147 9.40 -1.03 -8.90
CA LYS A 147 10.65 -0.68 -9.58
C LYS A 147 10.36 -0.34 -11.03
N VAL A 148 10.66 0.90 -11.42
CA VAL A 148 10.46 1.37 -12.78
C VAL A 148 11.82 1.47 -13.48
N GLY A 149 12.01 0.64 -14.50
CA GLY A 149 13.25 0.56 -15.27
C GLY A 149 13.59 1.85 -16.02
N LYS A 150 14.86 2.01 -16.40
CA LYS A 150 15.37 3.20 -17.09
C LYS A 150 14.55 3.51 -18.34
N LEU A 151 14.29 4.78 -18.61
CA LEU A 151 13.54 5.25 -19.79
C LEU A 151 12.13 4.65 -19.94
N ALA A 152 11.59 3.98 -18.91
CA ALA A 152 10.22 3.47 -18.94
C ALA A 152 9.22 4.59 -18.66
N GLU A 153 8.02 4.44 -19.20
CA GLU A 153 6.88 5.36 -18.99
C GLU A 153 5.67 4.56 -18.56
N VAL A 154 5.11 4.88 -17.39
CA VAL A 154 4.02 4.12 -16.78
C VAL A 154 3.18 4.99 -15.85
N ALA A 155 1.88 4.67 -15.77
CA ALA A 155 0.98 5.23 -14.78
C ALA A 155 0.51 4.14 -13.80
N PHE A 156 0.42 4.47 -12.51
CA PHE A 156 -0.15 3.63 -11.47
C PHE A 156 -1.34 4.34 -10.81
N VAL A 157 -2.41 3.58 -10.57
CA VAL A 157 -3.54 4.04 -9.76
C VAL A 157 -3.75 3.03 -8.63
N GLU A 158 -3.45 3.46 -7.41
CA GLU A 158 -3.71 2.71 -6.20
C GLU A 158 -5.09 3.05 -5.64
N PHE A 159 -5.91 2.03 -5.43
CA PHE A 159 -7.13 2.11 -4.64
C PHE A 159 -6.92 1.40 -3.32
N ALA A 160 -7.20 2.09 -2.22
CA ALA A 160 -7.28 1.49 -0.90
C ALA A 160 -8.74 1.47 -0.47
N ALA A 161 -9.28 0.27 -0.28
CA ALA A 161 -10.61 0.05 0.25
C ALA A 161 -10.51 -0.60 1.63
N GLY A 162 -11.35 -0.15 2.56
CA GLY A 162 -11.44 -0.67 3.91
C GLY A 162 -12.90 -0.92 4.27
N GLU A 163 -13.21 -2.07 4.86
CA GLU A 163 -14.56 -2.45 5.28
C GLU A 163 -14.53 -3.05 6.69
N GLY A 164 -15.54 -2.72 7.49
CA GLY A 164 -15.61 -3.08 8.90
C GLY A 164 -14.59 -2.35 9.77
N ARG A 165 -14.48 -2.76 11.05
CA ARG A 165 -13.59 -2.14 12.03
C ARG A 165 -12.13 -2.52 11.73
N THR A 166 -11.48 -1.73 10.89
CA THR A 166 -10.12 -1.99 10.39
C THR A 166 -9.17 -0.82 10.58
N LEU A 167 -7.89 -1.16 10.69
CA LEU A 167 -6.79 -0.23 10.46
C LEU A 167 -5.93 -0.77 9.30
N ALA A 168 -6.02 -0.11 8.15
CA ALA A 168 -5.15 -0.36 7.02
C ALA A 168 -3.82 0.41 7.18
N LEU A 169 -2.70 -0.28 6.94
CA LEU A 169 -1.34 0.27 6.97
C LEU A 169 -0.67 0.13 5.60
N PRO A 170 -1.24 0.70 4.52
CA PRO A 170 -0.68 0.55 3.18
C PRO A 170 0.69 1.24 3.08
N SER A 171 1.67 0.50 2.59
CA SER A 171 3.02 1.01 2.35
C SER A 171 3.42 0.74 0.91
N THR A 172 3.64 1.81 0.14
CA THR A 172 4.20 1.70 -1.21
C THR A 172 5.57 2.37 -1.26
N SER A 173 6.56 1.67 -1.82
CA SER A 173 7.83 2.29 -2.23
C SER A 173 7.98 2.23 -3.75
N ILE A 174 8.29 3.35 -4.39
CA ILE A 174 8.48 3.48 -5.83
C ILE A 174 9.92 3.91 -6.09
N SER A 175 10.68 3.10 -6.82
CA SER A 175 12.03 3.44 -7.30
C SER A 175 11.96 3.76 -8.79
N VAL A 176 12.24 5.02 -9.14
CA VAL A 176 12.17 5.54 -10.50
C VAL A 176 13.59 5.67 -11.05
N ALA A 177 13.97 4.79 -11.97
CA ALA A 177 15.32 4.76 -12.54
C ALA A 177 15.56 5.88 -13.56
N ASN A 178 16.80 5.99 -14.04
CA ASN A 178 17.24 7.12 -14.84
C ASN A 178 16.37 7.35 -16.08
N GLY A 179 15.95 8.59 -16.29
CA GLY A 179 15.14 8.99 -17.44
C GLY A 179 13.71 8.39 -17.47
N ALA A 180 13.30 7.64 -16.44
CA ALA A 180 11.96 7.08 -16.39
C ALA A 180 10.91 8.12 -15.98
N ARG A 181 9.66 7.93 -16.43
CA ARG A 181 8.54 8.83 -16.19
C ARG A 181 7.39 8.06 -15.55
N VAL A 182 6.94 8.53 -14.38
CA VAL A 182 5.90 7.87 -13.60
C VAL A 182 4.79 8.85 -13.24
N SER A 183 3.55 8.48 -13.53
CA SER A 183 2.39 9.13 -12.93
C SER A 183 1.80 8.19 -11.88
N HIS A 184 1.58 8.67 -10.67
CA HIS A 184 1.05 7.86 -9.58
C HIS A 184 -0.16 8.56 -8.96
N ALA A 185 -1.20 7.80 -8.65
CA ALA A 185 -2.31 8.29 -7.83
C ALA A 185 -2.64 7.27 -6.76
N ARG A 186 -2.88 7.73 -5.53
CA ARG A 186 -3.50 6.92 -4.48
C ARG A 186 -4.85 7.51 -4.11
N ILE A 187 -5.87 6.67 -4.11
CA ILE A 187 -7.25 7.01 -3.79
C ILE A 187 -7.70 6.11 -2.65
N ASN A 188 -7.97 6.72 -1.49
CA ASN A 188 -8.56 6.04 -0.35
C ASN A 188 -10.09 6.15 -0.41
N LEU A 189 -10.74 4.98 -0.43
CA LEU A 189 -12.18 4.75 -0.48
C LEU A 189 -12.65 3.89 0.70
N ALA A 190 -11.96 3.99 1.85
CA ALA A 190 -12.34 3.29 3.08
C ALA A 190 -13.76 3.68 3.54
N GLN A 191 -14.53 2.72 4.06
CA GLN A 191 -15.83 2.99 4.68
C GLN A 191 -15.66 3.73 6.01
N ASP A 192 -16.76 4.28 6.54
CA ASP A 192 -16.75 5.19 7.68
C ASP A 192 -16.14 4.58 8.96
N GLU A 193 -16.25 3.25 9.15
CA GLU A 193 -15.68 2.52 10.29
C GLU A 193 -14.21 2.10 10.09
N ALA A 194 -13.69 2.23 8.88
CA ALA A 194 -12.32 1.87 8.53
C ALA A 194 -11.37 3.05 8.72
N SER A 195 -10.19 2.77 9.23
CA SER A 195 -9.09 3.73 9.40
C SER A 195 -7.91 3.36 8.52
N GLN A 196 -7.13 4.36 8.13
CA GLN A 196 -5.94 4.18 7.31
C GLN A 196 -4.78 5.07 7.80
N VAL A 197 -3.61 4.45 7.91
CA VAL A 197 -2.33 5.15 8.08
C VAL A 197 -1.40 4.67 6.98
N GLY A 198 -1.41 5.39 5.87
CA GLY A 198 -0.64 5.08 4.68
C GLY A 198 0.72 5.76 4.64
N TYR A 199 1.64 5.12 3.94
CA TYR A 199 2.96 5.64 3.62
C TYR A 199 3.27 5.41 2.14
N THR A 200 3.79 6.43 1.48
CA THR A 200 4.32 6.36 0.12
C THR A 200 5.73 6.94 0.10
N LYS A 201 6.69 6.16 -0.37
CA LYS A 201 8.06 6.60 -0.63
C LYS A 201 8.35 6.59 -2.11
N ILE A 202 8.94 7.66 -2.63
CA ILE A 202 9.32 7.77 -4.03
C ILE A 202 10.79 8.20 -4.12
N ASP A 203 11.61 7.35 -4.73
CA ASP A 203 13.03 7.63 -4.99
C ASP A 203 13.21 7.93 -6.47
N LEU A 204 13.73 9.13 -6.76
CA LEU A 204 13.99 9.61 -8.11
C LEU A 204 15.50 9.65 -8.36
N THR A 205 15.96 8.98 -9.41
CA THR A 205 17.35 9.07 -9.87
C THR A 205 17.49 10.03 -11.05
N ARG A 206 18.63 10.00 -11.75
CA ARG A 206 19.01 11.01 -12.73
C ARG A 206 18.01 11.18 -13.86
N ASP A 207 17.68 12.42 -14.19
CA ASP A 207 16.75 12.80 -15.26
C ASP A 207 15.38 12.10 -15.18
N SER A 208 15.02 11.56 -14.01
CA SER A 208 13.75 10.88 -13.80
C SER A 208 12.64 11.86 -13.42
N PHE A 209 11.39 11.48 -13.67
CA PHE A 209 10.23 12.31 -13.41
C PHE A 209 9.14 11.49 -12.73
N CYS A 210 8.55 12.03 -11.67
CA CYS A 210 7.34 11.49 -11.07
C CYS A 210 6.37 12.61 -10.70
N GLU A 211 5.11 12.44 -11.09
CA GLU A 211 3.98 13.18 -10.54
C GLU A 211 3.14 12.24 -9.67
N THR A 212 2.68 12.73 -8.52
CA THR A 212 1.88 11.93 -7.58
C THR A 212 0.68 12.72 -7.07
N TYR A 213 -0.47 12.04 -6.98
CA TYR A 213 -1.73 12.58 -6.51
C TYR A 213 -2.26 11.72 -5.36
N GLN A 214 -2.72 12.33 -4.27
CA GLN A 214 -3.29 11.60 -3.14
C GLN A 214 -4.69 12.15 -2.82
N PHE A 215 -5.69 11.27 -2.88
CA PHE A 215 -7.08 11.57 -2.57
C PHE A 215 -7.50 10.73 -1.37
N SER A 216 -7.92 11.37 -0.30
CA SER A 216 -8.45 10.74 0.91
C SER A 216 -9.85 11.26 1.16
N LEU A 217 -10.86 10.44 0.87
CA LEU A 217 -12.25 10.90 0.79
C LEU A 217 -13.09 10.47 2.00
N THR A 218 -12.88 9.26 2.50
CA THR A 218 -13.75 8.61 3.50
C THR A 218 -12.94 7.73 4.46
N GLY A 219 -13.41 7.59 5.70
CA GLY A 219 -12.73 6.83 6.77
C GLY A 219 -12.71 7.56 8.12
N GLN A 220 -12.62 6.78 9.21
CA GLN A 220 -12.66 7.31 10.58
C GLN A 220 -11.41 8.12 10.94
N VAL A 221 -10.23 7.55 10.70
CA VAL A 221 -8.93 8.21 10.83
C VAL A 221 -8.16 7.94 9.56
N ILE A 222 -7.78 9.00 8.85
CA ILE A 222 -6.96 8.88 7.65
C ILE A 222 -5.71 9.72 7.83
N ARG A 223 -4.56 9.11 7.60
CA ARG A 223 -3.28 9.78 7.47
C ARG A 223 -2.53 9.18 6.31
N GLU A 224 -2.06 10.01 5.41
CA GLU A 224 -1.12 9.63 4.36
C GLU A 224 0.16 10.44 4.53
N ASP A 225 1.28 9.74 4.60
CA ASP A 225 2.60 10.37 4.55
C ASP A 225 3.23 10.08 3.18
N LEU A 226 3.77 11.14 2.57
CA LEU A 226 4.51 11.07 1.30
C LEU A 226 5.95 11.52 1.55
N ASP A 227 6.91 10.66 1.23
CA ASP A 227 8.34 10.93 1.26
C ASP A 227 8.90 10.85 -0.17
N VAL A 228 9.42 11.97 -0.67
CA VAL A 228 10.01 12.06 -2.02
C VAL A 228 11.47 12.42 -1.89
N ARG A 229 12.33 11.56 -2.45
CA ARG A 229 13.79 11.70 -2.37
C ARG A 229 14.38 11.89 -3.76
N LEU A 230 15.00 13.05 -3.97
CA LEU A 230 15.78 13.37 -5.17
C LEU A 230 17.21 12.88 -4.98
N MET A 231 17.54 11.72 -5.55
CA MET A 231 18.78 11.00 -5.26
C MET A 231 19.94 11.43 -6.16
N GLU A 232 19.64 11.91 -7.37
CA GLU A 232 20.62 12.37 -8.36
C GLU A 232 20.11 13.64 -9.09
N PRO A 233 20.99 14.41 -9.74
CA PRO A 233 20.60 15.58 -10.54
C PRO A 233 19.68 15.19 -11.72
N GLY A 234 18.78 16.11 -12.11
CA GLY A 234 17.98 16.00 -13.34
C GLY A 234 18.49 16.85 -14.49
#